data_AF-A0A497GPP8-F1
#
_entry.id   AF-A0A497GPP8-F1
#
_cell.length_a   1.000
_cell.length_b   1.000
_cell.length_c   1.000
_cell.angle_alpha   90.00
_cell.angle_beta   90.00
_cell.angle_gamma   90.00
#
_symmetry.space_group_name_H-M   'P 1'
#
loop_
_entity.id
_entity.type
_entity.pdbx_description
1 polymer ?
#
loop_
_entity_poly.entity_id
_entity_poly.type
_entity_poly.pdbx_seq_one_letter_code
_entity_poly.pdbx_strand_id
1 'polypeptide(L)'
;MFRRKHKVAELEAHVKQLSEYVERFRQERDLLAKRLEVIEWRLKALIKVYFPSRFHNGLSAEECITILSKGLQHVAEVLAKAKSMPSPEGSERIESRGERERVYERLERLDDELKEALKHALLGYCTVNSLAKVLSISSHKAKVMLSSLVGSGWLDALKVKPLRRGEAFDIYFPSPYGLIACEKLLNASWTFAQAQHLKELKQFISDEELIDMAKERLKHAHEHVVSVKEDPTQCLIRYTEGSHKADLLIDGKYVECESLANDLEQTLRMCRALHEAQGEVIVIVPSTHAIRMMLQRLCLASWRLGYSLKVRIAHVNELSHLDAMRKYIILRPPKKVQR
;
A
#
# COMPACT_ATOMS: atom_id res chain seq x y z
N MET A 1 21.05 9.34 73.45
CA MET A 1 21.11 8.11 72.62
C MET A 1 20.11 8.09 71.46
N PHE A 2 18.85 8.52 71.63
CA PHE A 2 17.80 8.41 70.60
C PHE A 2 18.03 9.18 69.29
N ARG A 3 18.60 10.40 69.34
CA ARG A 3 18.89 11.20 68.12
C ARG A 3 19.91 10.57 67.18
N ARG A 4 20.88 9.80 67.70
CA ARG A 4 21.88 9.10 66.86
C ARG A 4 21.26 7.92 66.13
N LYS A 5 20.40 7.13 66.79
CA LYS A 5 19.71 5.99 66.16
C LYS A 5 18.77 6.44 65.03
N HIS A 6 18.07 7.55 65.21
CA HIS A 6 17.18 8.08 64.18
C HIS A 6 17.95 8.56 62.94
N LYS A 7 19.07 9.27 63.14
CA LYS A 7 19.94 9.73 62.06
C LYS A 7 20.62 8.60 61.30
N VAL A 8 20.94 7.49 61.98
CA VAL A 8 21.47 6.28 61.33
C VAL A 8 20.39 5.61 60.46
N ALA A 9 19.17 5.44 60.98
CA ALA A 9 18.06 4.88 60.20
C ALA A 9 17.69 5.74 58.97
N GLU A 10 17.74 7.07 59.12
CA GLU A 10 17.52 8.01 58.01
C GLU A 10 18.61 7.87 56.93
N LEU A 11 19.89 7.78 57.32
CA LEU A 11 20.99 7.54 56.39
C LEU A 11 20.90 6.17 55.71
N GLU A 12 20.50 5.12 56.43
CA GLU A 12 20.26 3.78 55.85
C GLU A 12 19.14 3.81 54.80
N ALA A 13 18.06 4.55 55.06
CA ALA A 13 16.99 4.74 54.09
C ALA A 13 17.45 5.51 52.84
N HIS A 14 18.28 6.54 53.00
CA HIS A 14 18.87 7.28 51.87
C HIS A 14 19.83 6.43 51.06
N VAL A 15 20.68 5.62 51.71
CA VAL A 15 21.58 4.68 51.04
C VAL A 15 20.78 3.66 50.21
N LYS A 16 19.68 3.15 50.76
CA LYS A 16 18.79 2.22 50.05
C LYS A 16 18.10 2.88 48.85
N GLN A 17 17.61 4.11 48.99
CA GLN A 17 17.02 4.84 47.87
C GLN A 17 18.05 5.10 46.77
N LEU A 18 19.27 5.53 47.13
CA LEU A 18 20.34 5.78 46.17
C LEU A 18 20.78 4.50 45.44
N SER A 19 20.84 3.35 46.13
CA SER A 19 21.17 2.08 45.49
C SER A 19 20.09 1.64 44.50
N GLU A 20 18.81 1.82 44.83
CA GLU A 20 17.70 1.56 43.91
C GLU A 20 17.74 2.48 42.67
N TYR A 21 18.08 3.76 42.84
CA TYR A 21 18.25 4.67 41.71
C TYR A 21 19.42 4.26 40.81
N VAL A 22 20.58 3.93 41.38
CA VAL A 22 21.75 3.47 40.59
C VAL A 22 21.40 2.23 39.79
N GLU A 23 20.65 1.29 40.37
CA GLU A 23 20.25 0.07 39.67
C GLU A 23 19.27 0.36 38.53
N ARG A 24 18.29 1.24 38.73
CA ARG A 24 17.41 1.69 37.64
C ARG A 24 18.17 2.38 36.52
N PHE A 25 19.12 3.26 36.85
CA PHE A 25 19.95 3.92 35.85
C PHE A 25 20.79 2.92 35.04
N ARG A 26 21.32 1.88 35.69
CA ARG A 26 22.04 0.80 34.98
C ARG A 26 21.13 0.03 34.03
N GLN A 27 19.92 -0.32 34.48
CA GLN A 27 18.93 -1.01 33.64
C GLN A 27 18.51 -0.16 32.41
N GLU A 28 18.25 1.13 32.61
CA GLU A 28 17.93 2.04 31.50
C GLU A 28 19.11 2.20 30.53
N ARG A 29 20.33 2.37 31.05
CA ARG A 29 21.54 2.43 30.22
C ARG A 29 21.70 1.17 29.38
N ASP A 30 21.53 0.00 29.97
CA ASP A 30 21.68 -1.28 29.26
C ASP A 30 20.58 -1.49 28.22
N LEU A 31 19.36 -1.04 28.51
CA LEU A 31 18.25 -1.05 27.56
C LEU A 31 18.50 -0.10 26.38
N LEU A 32 19.03 1.10 26.64
CA LEU A 32 19.42 2.05 25.62
C LEU A 32 20.59 1.53 24.77
N ALA A 33 21.58 0.89 25.37
CA ALA A 33 22.70 0.27 24.66
C ALA A 33 22.21 -0.81 23.68
N LYS A 34 21.32 -1.70 24.12
CA LYS A 34 20.70 -2.71 23.24
C LYS A 34 19.90 -2.09 22.09
N ARG A 35 19.14 -1.01 22.36
CA ARG A 35 18.41 -0.29 21.31
C ARG A 35 19.36 0.35 20.30
N LEU A 36 20.47 0.92 20.77
CA LEU A 36 21.50 1.51 19.91
C LEU A 36 22.14 0.44 19.02
N GLU A 37 22.49 -0.73 19.54
CA GLU A 37 23.03 -1.85 18.76
C GLU A 37 22.07 -2.30 17.65
N VAL A 38 20.77 -2.41 17.94
CA VAL A 38 19.75 -2.75 16.93
C VAL A 38 19.66 -1.69 15.84
N ILE A 39 19.71 -0.40 16.22
CA ILE A 39 19.69 0.71 15.26
C ILE A 39 20.95 0.70 14.39
N GLU A 40 22.13 0.54 14.99
CA GLU A 40 23.40 0.43 14.28
C GLU A 40 23.39 -0.73 13.28
N TRP A 41 22.89 -1.90 13.69
CA TRP A 41 22.77 -3.05 12.81
C TRP A 41 21.85 -2.76 11.61
N ARG A 42 20.71 -2.12 11.83
CA ARG A 42 19.78 -1.71 10.76
C ARG A 42 20.42 -0.69 9.81
N LEU A 43 21.10 0.30 10.36
CA LEU A 43 21.79 1.33 9.58
C LEU A 43 22.93 0.74 8.73
N LYS A 44 23.72 -0.17 9.30
CA LYS A 44 24.75 -0.95 8.59
C LYS A 44 24.14 -1.76 7.45
N ALA A 45 23.00 -2.41 7.67
CA ALA A 45 22.30 -3.15 6.63
C ALA A 45 21.86 -2.25 5.47
N LEU A 46 21.30 -1.07 5.76
CA LEU A 46 20.93 -0.09 4.74
C LEU A 46 22.14 0.35 3.90
N ILE A 47 23.27 0.65 4.53
CA ILE A 47 24.49 1.05 3.81
C ILE A 47 25.03 -0.09 2.96
N LYS A 48 25.02 -1.33 3.47
CA LYS A 48 25.45 -2.50 2.72
C LYS A 48 24.62 -2.71 1.44
N VAL A 49 23.33 -2.38 1.47
CA VAL A 49 22.43 -2.50 0.32
C VAL A 49 22.58 -1.34 -0.66
N TYR A 50 22.53 -0.09 -0.17
CA TYR A 50 22.43 1.09 -1.03
C TYR A 50 23.78 1.73 -1.37
N PHE A 51 24.80 1.55 -0.53
CA PHE A 51 26.13 2.15 -0.66
C PHE A 51 27.24 1.13 -0.36
N PRO A 52 27.29 -0.02 -1.07
CA PRO A 52 28.20 -1.12 -0.74
C PRO A 52 29.68 -0.71 -0.75
N SER A 53 30.07 0.26 -1.57
CA SER A 53 31.44 0.80 -1.63
C SER A 53 31.85 1.63 -0.40
N ARG A 54 30.88 2.06 0.43
CA ARG A 54 31.10 2.82 1.67
C ARG A 54 30.89 1.99 2.92
N PHE A 55 30.64 0.69 2.77
CA PHE A 55 30.40 -0.21 3.88
C PHE A 55 31.70 -0.78 4.45
N HIS A 56 31.86 -0.71 5.77
CA HIS A 56 32.83 -1.51 6.52
C HIS A 56 32.28 -1.86 7.91
N ASN A 57 32.75 -2.96 8.52
CA ASN A 57 32.18 -3.49 9.76
C ASN A 57 32.28 -2.53 10.96
N GLY A 58 33.26 -1.62 10.96
CA GLY A 58 33.52 -0.66 12.03
C GLY A 58 32.68 0.61 12.04
N LEU A 59 31.62 0.72 11.21
CA LEU A 59 30.82 1.96 11.18
C LEU A 59 30.07 2.19 12.51
N SER A 60 30.10 3.41 13.03
CA SER A 60 29.20 3.84 14.12
C SER A 60 27.81 4.23 13.60
N ALA A 61 26.80 4.35 14.47
CA ALA A 61 25.50 4.91 14.10
C ALA A 61 25.61 6.28 13.42
N GLU A 62 26.46 7.17 13.94
CA GLU A 62 26.63 8.54 13.43
C GLU A 62 27.26 8.55 12.04
N GLU A 63 28.27 7.71 11.81
CA GLU A 63 28.89 7.54 10.50
C GLU A 63 27.88 6.99 9.50
N CYS A 64 27.05 6.03 9.93
CA CYS A 64 26.03 5.47 9.07
C CYS A 64 24.99 6.52 8.64
N ILE A 65 24.50 7.32 9.59
CA ILE A 65 23.57 8.43 9.32
C ILE A 65 24.21 9.44 8.37
N THR A 66 25.49 9.76 8.56
CA THR A 66 26.22 10.68 7.68
C THR A 66 26.32 10.16 6.25
N ILE A 67 26.61 8.87 6.06
CA ILE A 67 26.67 8.23 4.73
C ILE A 67 25.29 8.30 4.05
N LEU A 68 24.23 7.93 4.78
CA LEU A 68 22.86 7.93 4.26
C LEU A 68 22.41 9.36 3.93
N SER A 69 22.66 10.34 4.79
CA SER A 69 22.33 11.75 4.56
C SER A 69 23.05 12.31 3.33
N LYS A 70 24.35 12.05 3.18
CA LYS A 70 25.11 12.46 1.98
C LYS A 70 24.59 11.77 0.72
N GLY A 71 24.21 10.50 0.83
CA GLY A 71 23.61 9.74 -0.26
C GLY A 71 22.25 10.32 -0.69
N LEU A 72 21.37 10.61 0.27
CA LEU A 72 20.07 11.23 0.04
C LEU A 72 20.21 12.64 -0.54
N GLN A 73 21.16 13.43 -0.06
CA GLN A 73 21.44 14.76 -0.60
C GLN A 73 21.94 14.69 -2.04
N HIS A 74 22.84 13.75 -2.35
CA HIS A 74 23.29 13.53 -3.72
C HIS A 74 22.14 13.09 -4.64
N VAL A 75 21.27 12.18 -4.17
CA VAL A 75 20.06 11.79 -4.91
C VAL A 75 19.13 12.99 -5.12
N ALA A 76 18.93 13.82 -4.10
CA ALA A 76 18.12 15.03 -4.22
C ALA A 76 18.70 16.03 -5.22
N GLU A 77 20.03 16.21 -5.23
CA GLU A 77 20.73 17.06 -6.20
C GLU A 77 20.67 16.51 -7.63
N VAL A 78 20.83 15.19 -7.80
CA VAL A 78 20.68 14.52 -9.09
C VAL A 78 19.24 14.64 -9.60
N LEU A 79 18.24 14.48 -8.72
CA LEU A 79 16.83 14.69 -9.07
C LEU A 79 16.53 16.16 -9.40
N ALA A 80 17.15 17.11 -8.71
CA ALA A 80 17.02 18.53 -9.02
C ALA A 80 17.64 18.89 -10.38
N LYS A 81 18.80 18.31 -10.72
CA LYS A 81 19.44 18.48 -12.04
C LYS A 81 18.69 17.74 -13.15
N ALA A 82 18.07 16.59 -12.85
CA ALA A 82 17.21 15.88 -13.78
C ALA A 82 15.92 16.66 -14.08
N LYS A 83 15.40 17.43 -13.11
CA LYS A 83 14.26 18.35 -13.30
C LYS A 83 14.58 19.57 -14.17
N SER A 84 15.85 19.95 -14.35
CA SER A 84 16.24 21.09 -15.22
C SER A 84 16.52 20.71 -16.68
N MET A 85 16.42 19.42 -17.04
CA MET A 85 16.40 18.98 -18.44
C MET A 85 14.94 18.89 -18.91
N PRO A 86 14.57 19.45 -20.09
CA PRO A 86 13.21 19.34 -20.59
C PRO A 86 12.97 17.90 -21.08
N SER A 87 12.51 17.05 -20.17
CA SER A 87 11.91 15.76 -20.53
C SER A 87 10.39 15.96 -20.67
N PRO A 88 9.76 15.47 -21.75
CA PRO A 88 8.33 15.59 -21.97
C PRO A 88 7.60 14.51 -21.17
N GLU A 89 7.62 14.58 -19.84
CA GLU A 89 6.72 13.77 -18.99
C GLU A 89 6.64 14.34 -17.57
N GLY A 90 5.53 15.04 -17.29
CA GLY A 90 4.82 15.03 -16.01
C GLY A 90 5.60 15.37 -14.73
N SER A 91 6.01 16.62 -14.58
CA SER A 91 6.49 17.18 -13.31
C SER A 91 5.34 17.42 -12.31
N GLU A 92 4.85 16.37 -11.64
CA GLU A 92 4.05 16.48 -10.41
C GLU A 92 4.99 16.36 -9.21
N ARG A 93 5.45 17.48 -8.61
CA ARG A 93 5.90 17.49 -7.19
C ARG A 93 6.17 18.88 -6.59
N ILE A 94 6.02 19.99 -7.33
CA ILE A 94 6.22 21.35 -6.79
C ILE A 94 4.96 22.25 -6.92
N GLU A 95 3.87 21.79 -7.54
CA GLU A 95 2.58 22.52 -7.63
C GLU A 95 1.59 22.21 -6.47
N SER A 96 2.00 21.37 -5.51
CA SER A 96 1.06 20.57 -4.69
C SER A 96 0.20 21.31 -3.66
N ARG A 97 0.60 22.51 -3.18
CA ARG A 97 -0.22 23.22 -2.18
C ARG A 97 -1.33 24.05 -2.82
N GLY A 98 -0.98 24.85 -3.83
CA GLY A 98 -1.95 25.64 -4.57
C GLY A 98 -2.93 24.78 -5.37
N GLU A 99 -2.48 23.63 -5.87
CA GLU A 99 -3.36 22.67 -6.53
C GLU A 99 -4.37 22.04 -5.55
N ARG A 100 -3.94 21.62 -4.36
CA ARG A 100 -4.83 21.08 -3.33
C ARG A 100 -5.93 22.04 -2.91
N GLU A 101 -5.58 23.31 -2.67
CA GLU A 101 -6.54 24.34 -2.30
C GLU A 101 -7.59 24.55 -3.40
N ARG A 102 -7.15 24.64 -4.68
CA ARG A 102 -8.08 24.72 -5.84
C ARG A 102 -8.99 23.51 -5.96
N VAL A 103 -8.45 22.31 -5.75
CA VAL A 103 -9.24 21.06 -5.78
C VAL A 103 -10.26 21.06 -4.65
N TYR A 104 -9.91 21.51 -3.46
CA TYR A 104 -10.85 21.62 -2.34
C TYR A 104 -11.95 22.64 -2.61
N GLU A 105 -11.63 23.82 -3.11
CA GLU A 105 -12.66 24.80 -3.51
C GLU A 105 -13.61 24.25 -4.57
N ARG A 106 -13.07 23.50 -5.54
CA ARG A 106 -13.87 22.87 -6.59
C ARG A 106 -14.75 21.74 -6.04
N LEU A 107 -14.25 21.01 -5.05
CA LEU A 107 -14.99 19.96 -4.34
C LEU A 107 -16.14 20.57 -3.53
N GLU A 108 -15.94 21.70 -2.84
CA GLU A 108 -17.00 22.36 -2.07
C GLU A 108 -18.18 22.80 -2.95
N ARG A 109 -17.91 23.15 -4.22
CA ARG A 109 -18.93 23.52 -5.22
C ARG A 109 -19.70 22.34 -5.82
N LEU A 110 -19.29 21.09 -5.55
CA LEU A 110 -20.07 19.94 -5.99
C LEU A 110 -21.38 19.86 -5.22
N ASP A 111 -22.42 19.43 -5.92
CA ASP A 111 -23.69 19.05 -5.32
C ASP A 111 -23.50 17.94 -4.26
N ASP A 112 -24.28 17.99 -3.19
CA ASP A 112 -24.13 17.07 -2.06
C ASP A 112 -24.43 15.62 -2.44
N GLU A 113 -25.35 15.36 -3.39
CA GLU A 113 -25.59 14.01 -3.89
C GLU A 113 -24.33 13.49 -4.63
N LEU A 114 -23.68 14.36 -5.42
CA LEU A 114 -22.45 13.99 -6.13
C LEU A 114 -21.26 13.81 -5.19
N LYS A 115 -21.15 14.60 -4.11
CA LYS A 115 -20.14 14.41 -3.07
C LYS A 115 -20.32 13.05 -2.39
N GLU A 116 -21.54 12.67 -2.04
CA GLU A 116 -21.81 11.38 -1.40
C GLU A 116 -21.56 10.22 -2.37
N ALA A 117 -21.96 10.35 -3.64
CA ALA A 117 -21.63 9.36 -4.67
C ALA A 117 -20.11 9.22 -4.88
N LEU A 118 -19.36 10.33 -4.87
CA LEU A 118 -17.90 10.32 -4.97
C LEU A 118 -17.29 9.60 -3.76
N LYS A 119 -17.75 9.91 -2.55
CA LYS A 119 -17.31 9.24 -1.31
C LYS A 119 -17.50 7.73 -1.38
N HIS A 120 -18.69 7.26 -1.77
CA HIS A 120 -18.94 5.83 -1.93
C HIS A 120 -18.11 5.22 -3.08
N ALA A 121 -17.95 5.91 -4.21
CA ALA A 121 -17.11 5.41 -5.29
C ALA A 121 -15.66 5.21 -4.83
N LEU A 122 -15.09 6.16 -4.07
CA LEU A 122 -13.74 6.06 -3.48
C LEU A 122 -13.63 4.87 -2.50
N LEU A 123 -14.70 4.57 -1.77
CA LEU A 123 -14.80 3.44 -0.85
C LEU A 123 -15.18 2.11 -1.54
N GLY A 124 -14.92 1.94 -2.84
CA GLY A 124 -15.05 0.64 -3.51
C GLY A 124 -16.45 0.31 -4.03
N TYR A 125 -17.43 1.22 -3.96
CA TYR A 125 -18.70 1.11 -4.68
C TYR A 125 -18.54 1.56 -6.15
N CYS A 126 -17.52 1.01 -6.81
CA CYS A 126 -16.92 1.48 -8.06
C CYS A 126 -17.61 1.01 -9.36
N THR A 127 -18.86 0.53 -9.30
CA THR A 127 -19.66 0.12 -10.46
C THR A 127 -21.07 0.71 -10.35
N VAL A 128 -21.77 0.84 -11.47
CA VAL A 128 -23.18 1.30 -11.48
C VAL A 128 -24.04 0.48 -10.51
N ASN A 129 -23.91 -0.84 -10.54
CA ASN A 129 -24.71 -1.73 -9.70
C ASN A 129 -24.36 -1.60 -8.21
N SER A 130 -23.07 -1.48 -7.87
CA SER A 130 -22.67 -1.32 -6.46
C SER A 130 -23.11 0.04 -5.89
N LEU A 131 -23.01 1.11 -6.68
CA LEU A 131 -23.40 2.45 -6.25
C LEU A 131 -24.93 2.57 -6.13
N ALA A 132 -25.66 2.06 -7.13
CA ALA A 132 -27.13 2.00 -7.09
C ALA A 132 -27.63 1.29 -5.82
N LYS A 133 -26.99 0.16 -5.47
CA LYS A 133 -27.35 -0.62 -4.28
C LYS A 133 -27.07 0.13 -2.97
N VAL A 134 -25.92 0.78 -2.82
CA VAL A 134 -25.57 1.44 -1.54
C VAL A 134 -26.36 2.71 -1.30
N LEU A 135 -26.65 3.48 -2.36
CA LEU A 135 -27.44 4.70 -2.27
C LEU A 135 -28.96 4.46 -2.39
N SER A 136 -29.39 3.22 -2.61
CA SER A 136 -30.80 2.87 -2.84
C SER A 136 -31.44 3.68 -3.99
N ILE A 137 -30.70 3.88 -5.08
CA ILE A 137 -31.14 4.63 -6.27
C ILE A 137 -31.24 3.71 -7.49
N SER A 138 -31.89 4.20 -8.56
CA SER A 138 -31.95 3.47 -9.83
C SER A 138 -30.57 3.38 -10.50
N SER A 139 -30.32 2.29 -11.24
CA SER A 139 -29.08 2.13 -12.02
C SER A 139 -28.88 3.25 -13.03
N HIS A 140 -29.96 3.83 -13.57
CA HIS A 140 -29.89 5.00 -14.44
C HIS A 140 -29.35 6.23 -13.69
N LYS A 141 -29.88 6.55 -12.51
CA LYS A 141 -29.38 7.66 -11.68
C LYS A 141 -27.92 7.44 -11.30
N ALA A 142 -27.56 6.24 -10.84
CA ALA A 142 -26.17 5.91 -10.50
C ALA A 142 -25.21 6.08 -11.68
N LYS A 143 -25.62 5.66 -12.89
CA LYS A 143 -24.83 5.85 -14.11
C LYS A 143 -24.63 7.34 -14.44
N VAL A 144 -25.69 8.15 -14.35
CA VAL A 144 -25.62 9.60 -14.60
C VAL A 144 -24.66 10.27 -13.61
N MET A 145 -24.75 9.95 -12.31
CA MET A 145 -23.86 10.50 -11.28
C MET A 145 -22.40 10.13 -11.55
N LEU A 146 -22.11 8.85 -11.82
CA LEU A 146 -20.75 8.40 -12.12
C LEU A 146 -20.21 9.04 -13.41
N SER A 147 -21.02 9.15 -14.46
CA SER A 147 -20.65 9.86 -15.68
C SER A 147 -20.39 11.34 -15.44
N SER A 148 -21.16 12.00 -14.57
CA SER A 148 -20.93 13.39 -14.18
C SER A 148 -19.60 13.53 -13.45
N LEU A 149 -19.29 12.65 -12.49
CA LEU A 149 -18.02 12.65 -11.76
C LEU A 149 -16.81 12.41 -12.68
N VAL A 150 -16.97 11.57 -13.71
CA VAL A 150 -15.95 11.40 -14.77
C VAL A 150 -15.82 12.65 -15.63
N GLY A 151 -16.94 13.22 -16.08
CA GLY A 151 -16.95 14.45 -16.89
C GLY A 151 -16.33 15.65 -16.18
N SER A 152 -16.48 15.73 -14.86
CA SER A 152 -15.80 16.71 -14.02
C SER A 152 -14.39 16.29 -13.59
N GLY A 153 -13.89 15.13 -14.01
CA GLY A 153 -12.50 14.71 -13.76
C GLY A 153 -12.20 14.34 -12.31
N TRP A 154 -13.20 13.91 -11.51
CA TRP A 154 -12.99 13.34 -10.17
C TRP A 154 -12.70 11.84 -10.23
N LEU A 155 -13.28 11.17 -11.21
CA LEU A 155 -13.10 9.75 -11.47
C LEU A 155 -12.63 9.54 -12.90
N ASP A 156 -11.90 8.46 -13.11
CA ASP A 156 -11.65 7.86 -14.41
C ASP A 156 -12.38 6.51 -14.48
N ALA A 157 -12.56 5.99 -15.69
CA ALA A 157 -13.20 4.69 -15.89
C ALA A 157 -12.42 3.83 -16.87
N LEU A 158 -12.27 2.54 -16.54
CA LEU A 158 -11.73 1.53 -17.43
C LEU A 158 -12.72 0.38 -17.58
N LYS A 159 -12.71 -0.24 -18.78
CA LYS A 159 -13.52 -1.42 -19.05
C LYS A 159 -12.83 -2.66 -18.50
N VAL A 160 -13.57 -3.43 -17.70
CA VAL A 160 -13.13 -4.73 -17.20
C VAL A 160 -14.00 -5.81 -17.82
N LYS A 161 -13.34 -6.76 -18.50
CA LYS A 161 -13.99 -7.86 -19.20
C LYS A 161 -13.74 -9.18 -18.46
N PRO A 162 -14.80 -9.87 -17.99
CA PRO A 162 -14.68 -11.26 -17.52
C PRO A 162 -14.14 -12.17 -18.63
N LEU A 163 -13.18 -13.04 -18.31
CA LEU A 163 -12.63 -14.00 -19.26
C LEU A 163 -13.52 -15.23 -19.47
N ARG A 164 -14.36 -15.56 -18.49
CA ARG A 164 -15.45 -16.53 -18.63
C ARG A 164 -16.74 -15.74 -18.84
N ARG A 165 -17.51 -16.10 -19.88
CA ARG A 165 -18.78 -15.50 -20.35
C ARG A 165 -19.31 -14.35 -19.46
N GLY A 166 -19.32 -13.15 -20.01
CA GLY A 166 -19.88 -11.97 -19.35
C GLY A 166 -19.65 -10.71 -20.17
N GLU A 167 -20.55 -9.74 -20.02
CA GLU A 167 -20.37 -8.44 -20.64
C GLU A 167 -19.27 -7.65 -19.93
N ALA A 168 -18.57 -6.81 -20.69
CA ALA A 168 -17.62 -5.88 -20.10
C ALA A 168 -18.38 -4.80 -19.32
N PHE A 169 -17.86 -4.44 -18.15
CA PHE A 169 -18.44 -3.42 -17.29
C PHE A 169 -17.40 -2.36 -16.95
N ASP A 170 -17.86 -1.16 -16.62
CA ASP A 170 -16.99 -0.04 -16.26
C ASP A 170 -16.66 -0.10 -14.76
N ILE A 171 -15.38 0.04 -14.44
CA ILE A 171 -14.89 0.28 -13.08
C ILE A 171 -14.41 1.72 -13.00
N TYR A 172 -15.00 2.45 -12.06
CA TYR A 172 -14.68 3.85 -11.79
C TYR A 172 -13.64 3.93 -10.67
N PHE A 173 -12.53 4.64 -10.88
CA PHE A 173 -11.43 4.79 -9.93
C PHE A 173 -11.01 6.27 -9.84
N PRO A 174 -10.34 6.70 -8.76
CA PRO A 174 -10.00 8.11 -8.62
C PRO A 174 -9.02 8.59 -9.70
N SER A 175 -9.34 9.75 -10.27
CA SER A 175 -8.38 10.55 -11.03
C SER A 175 -7.36 11.19 -10.08
N PRO A 176 -6.33 11.93 -10.57
CA PRO A 176 -5.47 12.73 -9.70
C PRO A 176 -6.24 13.68 -8.77
N TYR A 177 -7.28 14.35 -9.28
CA TYR A 177 -8.15 15.19 -8.45
C TYR A 177 -9.01 14.38 -7.47
N GLY A 178 -9.46 13.19 -7.87
CA GLY A 178 -10.18 12.27 -6.97
C GLY A 178 -9.32 11.80 -5.80
N LEU A 179 -8.02 11.56 -6.03
CA LEU A 179 -7.08 11.20 -4.97
C LEU A 179 -6.91 12.34 -3.96
N ILE A 180 -6.81 13.58 -4.43
CA ILE A 180 -6.75 14.77 -3.56
C ILE A 180 -8.09 14.98 -2.83
N ALA A 181 -9.22 14.85 -3.53
CA ALA A 181 -10.55 14.99 -2.92
C ALA A 181 -10.78 13.98 -1.79
N CYS A 182 -10.22 12.77 -1.92
CA CYS A 182 -10.27 11.76 -0.87
C CYS A 182 -9.69 12.27 0.46
N GLU A 183 -8.57 13.00 0.43
CA GLU A 183 -7.95 13.55 1.64
C GLU A 183 -8.93 14.47 2.39
N LYS A 184 -9.74 15.25 1.66
CA LYS A 184 -10.74 16.15 2.24
C LYS A 184 -12.03 15.44 2.66
N LEU A 185 -12.56 14.53 1.83
CA LEU A 185 -13.85 13.86 2.07
C LEU A 185 -13.77 12.77 3.15
N LEU A 186 -12.66 12.03 3.18
CA LEU A 186 -12.48 10.85 4.01
C LEU A 186 -11.43 11.07 5.12
N ASN A 187 -10.83 12.27 5.17
CA ASN A 187 -9.79 12.64 6.13
C ASN A 187 -8.59 11.65 6.13
N ALA A 188 -8.29 11.09 4.96
CA ALA A 188 -7.32 10.02 4.78
C ALA A 188 -6.88 9.91 3.32
N SER A 189 -5.68 9.35 3.09
CA SER A 189 -5.29 8.90 1.76
C SER A 189 -6.23 7.80 1.26
N TRP A 190 -6.42 7.70 -0.05
CA TRP A 190 -7.39 6.77 -0.64
C TRP A 190 -7.17 5.32 -0.25
N THR A 191 -5.92 4.83 -0.26
CA THR A 191 -5.62 3.46 0.12
C THR A 191 -5.90 3.19 1.60
N PHE A 192 -5.55 4.15 2.47
CA PHE A 192 -5.83 4.06 3.91
C PHE A 192 -7.34 4.09 4.19
N ALA A 193 -8.09 4.97 3.51
CA ALA A 193 -9.53 5.07 3.66
C ALA A 193 -10.23 3.76 3.30
N GLN A 194 -9.78 3.07 2.25
CA GLN A 194 -10.31 1.74 1.90
C GLN A 194 -10.02 0.68 2.96
N ALA A 195 -8.79 0.61 3.47
CA ALA A 195 -8.43 -0.33 4.55
C ALA A 195 -9.24 -0.06 5.82
N GLN A 196 -9.40 1.22 6.18
CA GLN A 196 -10.19 1.63 7.34
C GLN A 196 -11.67 1.28 7.16
N HIS A 197 -12.23 1.50 5.96
CA HIS A 197 -13.61 1.13 5.67
C HIS A 197 -13.85 -0.38 5.75
N LEU A 198 -12.88 -1.21 5.32
CA LEU A 198 -12.98 -2.66 5.53
C LEU A 198 -12.99 -3.04 7.01
N LYS A 199 -12.25 -2.33 7.86
CA LYS A 199 -12.28 -2.54 9.32
C LYS A 199 -13.64 -2.19 9.91
N GLU A 200 -14.23 -1.07 9.49
CA GLU A 200 -15.58 -0.65 9.89
C GLU A 200 -16.64 -1.70 9.49
N LEU A 201 -16.50 -2.29 8.30
CA LEU A 201 -17.36 -3.36 7.81
C LEU A 201 -17.09 -4.72 8.46
N LYS A 202 -16.08 -4.84 9.34
CA LYS A 202 -15.60 -6.12 9.91
C LYS A 202 -15.23 -7.15 8.86
N GLN A 203 -14.65 -6.67 7.75
CA GLN A 203 -14.22 -7.47 6.60
C GLN A 203 -12.72 -7.38 6.35
N PHE A 204 -12.00 -6.69 7.23
CA PHE A 204 -10.55 -6.60 7.20
C PHE A 204 -9.93 -7.86 7.82
N ILE A 205 -8.91 -8.39 7.15
CA ILE A 205 -8.03 -9.47 7.64
C ILE A 205 -6.61 -8.95 7.43
N SER A 206 -5.72 -9.17 8.40
CA SER A 206 -4.32 -8.73 8.27
C SER A 206 -3.60 -9.51 7.16
N ASP A 207 -2.53 -8.94 6.58
CA ASP A 207 -1.77 -9.64 5.54
C ASP A 207 -1.25 -10.99 6.06
N GLU A 208 -0.70 -11.02 7.28
CA GLU A 208 -0.19 -12.25 7.88
C GLU A 208 -1.25 -13.35 8.00
N GLU A 209 -2.45 -13.00 8.46
CA GLU A 209 -3.57 -13.94 8.61
C GLU A 209 -4.11 -14.37 7.24
N LEU A 210 -4.22 -13.44 6.28
CA LEU A 210 -4.70 -13.72 4.93
C LEU A 210 -3.77 -14.69 4.20
N ILE A 211 -2.45 -14.55 4.38
CA ILE A 211 -1.42 -15.46 3.87
C ILE A 211 -1.61 -16.86 4.42
N ASP A 212 -1.77 -16.99 5.74
CA ASP A 212 -1.90 -18.30 6.40
C ASP A 212 -3.20 -18.99 5.97
N MET A 213 -4.32 -18.25 5.92
CA MET A 213 -5.60 -18.77 5.44
C MET A 213 -5.56 -19.20 3.97
N ALA A 214 -4.94 -18.41 3.10
CA ALA A 214 -4.81 -18.71 1.68
C ALA A 214 -3.97 -19.97 1.46
N LYS A 215 -2.83 -20.07 2.14
CA LYS A 215 -1.95 -21.23 2.10
C LYS A 215 -2.67 -22.49 2.58
N GLU A 216 -3.33 -22.42 3.73
CA GLU A 216 -4.03 -23.57 4.31
C GLU A 216 -5.13 -24.12 3.38
N ARG A 217 -5.82 -23.24 2.67
CA ARG A 217 -6.84 -23.64 1.70
C ARG A 217 -6.25 -24.25 0.43
N LEU A 218 -5.12 -23.74 -0.05
CA LEU A 218 -4.53 -24.14 -1.33
C LEU A 218 -3.61 -25.36 -1.20
N LYS A 219 -3.08 -25.68 -0.02
CA LYS A 219 -2.17 -26.83 0.20
C LYS A 219 -2.75 -28.18 -0.17
N HIS A 220 -4.08 -28.32 -0.20
CA HIS A 220 -4.77 -29.56 -0.53
C HIS A 220 -5.04 -29.71 -2.03
N ALA A 221 -4.93 -28.63 -2.80
CA ALA A 221 -5.24 -28.59 -4.22
C ALA A 221 -4.00 -28.40 -5.12
N HIS A 222 -2.84 -28.15 -4.51
CA HIS A 222 -1.59 -27.81 -5.18
C HIS A 222 -0.44 -28.61 -4.57
N GLU A 223 0.49 -29.08 -5.40
CA GLU A 223 1.62 -29.90 -4.95
C GLU A 223 2.68 -29.05 -4.25
N HIS A 224 2.89 -27.82 -4.73
CA HIS A 224 3.88 -26.91 -4.21
C HIS A 224 3.24 -25.59 -3.79
N VAL A 225 3.16 -25.37 -2.48
CA VAL A 225 2.70 -24.10 -1.88
C VAL A 225 3.73 -23.62 -0.88
N VAL A 226 4.42 -22.54 -1.21
CA VAL A 226 5.46 -21.92 -0.37
C VAL A 226 5.01 -20.51 0.00
N SER A 227 5.09 -20.16 1.28
CA SER A 227 4.86 -18.77 1.69
C SER A 227 6.14 -17.98 1.88
N VAL A 228 6.03 -16.66 1.77
CA VAL A 228 7.14 -15.72 2.03
C VAL A 228 7.70 -15.86 3.45
N LYS A 229 6.88 -16.33 4.40
CA LYS A 229 7.27 -16.62 5.79
C LYS A 229 8.20 -17.83 5.89
N GLU A 230 8.02 -18.82 5.01
CA GLU A 230 8.83 -20.05 5.00
C GLU A 230 10.10 -19.86 4.19
N ASP A 231 9.97 -19.39 2.96
CA ASP A 231 11.10 -19.17 2.07
C ASP A 231 10.92 -17.89 1.25
N PRO A 232 11.45 -16.75 1.76
CA PRO A 232 11.35 -15.47 1.06
C PRO A 232 12.23 -15.43 -0.20
N THR A 233 13.12 -16.41 -0.42
CA THR A 233 13.98 -16.45 -1.62
C THR A 233 13.23 -17.06 -2.80
N GLN A 234 12.43 -18.09 -2.56
CA GLN A 234 11.55 -18.67 -3.58
C GLN A 234 10.44 -17.69 -4.01
N CYS A 235 9.99 -16.85 -3.09
CA CYS A 235 8.97 -15.84 -3.37
C CYS A 235 9.53 -14.54 -4.00
N LEU A 236 10.84 -14.46 -4.25
CA LEU A 236 11.48 -13.28 -4.81
C LEU A 236 11.25 -13.19 -6.33
N ILE A 237 10.58 -12.12 -6.76
CA ILE A 237 10.46 -11.72 -8.15
C ILE A 237 11.50 -10.64 -8.45
N ARG A 238 12.25 -10.83 -9.54
CA ARG A 238 13.10 -9.78 -10.13
C ARG A 238 12.43 -9.27 -11.40
N TYR A 239 12.31 -7.96 -11.53
CA TYR A 239 11.68 -7.28 -12.66
C TYR A 239 12.51 -6.05 -13.06
N THR A 240 12.16 -5.40 -14.17
CA THR A 240 12.99 -4.35 -14.80
C THR A 240 13.40 -3.22 -13.85
N GLU A 241 12.51 -2.79 -12.95
CA GLU A 241 12.73 -1.66 -12.05
C GLU A 241 13.09 -2.07 -10.60
N GLY A 242 13.28 -3.38 -10.34
CA GLY A 242 13.74 -3.82 -9.02
C GLY A 242 13.34 -5.25 -8.65
N SER A 243 13.00 -5.43 -7.38
CA SER A 243 12.52 -6.71 -6.85
C SER A 243 11.28 -6.55 -5.99
N HIS A 244 10.47 -7.60 -5.97
CA HIS A 244 9.25 -7.72 -5.17
C HIS A 244 9.25 -9.11 -4.53
N LYS A 245 8.69 -9.25 -3.34
CA LYS A 245 8.48 -10.56 -2.73
C LYS A 245 6.99 -10.82 -2.75
N ALA A 246 6.57 -11.83 -3.51
CA ALA A 246 5.19 -12.26 -3.46
C ALA A 246 4.90 -12.94 -2.13
N ASP A 247 3.64 -12.94 -1.72
CA ASP A 247 3.25 -13.57 -0.47
C ASP A 247 3.28 -15.09 -0.52
N LEU A 248 2.90 -15.65 -1.68
CA LEU A 248 2.86 -17.08 -1.94
C LEU A 248 3.46 -17.40 -3.32
N LEU A 249 4.13 -18.56 -3.40
CA LEU A 249 4.49 -19.25 -4.63
C LEU A 249 3.72 -20.57 -4.69
N ILE A 250 2.90 -20.75 -5.73
CA ILE A 250 2.00 -21.89 -5.89
C ILE A 250 2.18 -22.50 -7.28
N ASP A 251 2.73 -23.71 -7.35
CA ASP A 251 3.02 -24.44 -8.60
C ASP A 251 3.70 -23.54 -9.66
N GLY A 252 4.68 -22.74 -9.23
CA GLY A 252 5.42 -21.81 -10.10
C GLY A 252 4.68 -20.50 -10.43
N LYS A 253 3.55 -20.20 -9.77
CA LYS A 253 2.81 -18.94 -9.89
C LYS A 253 2.94 -18.11 -8.63
N TYR A 254 3.31 -16.85 -8.81
CA TYR A 254 3.33 -15.86 -7.73
C TYR A 254 1.92 -15.35 -7.47
N VAL A 255 1.55 -15.28 -6.18
CA VAL A 255 0.23 -14.89 -5.69
C VAL A 255 0.39 -13.90 -4.54
N GLU A 256 -0.42 -12.84 -4.57
CA GLU A 256 -0.45 -11.80 -3.54
C GLU A 256 -1.68 -11.91 -2.67
N CYS A 257 -1.52 -11.74 -1.38
CA CYS A 257 -2.57 -11.71 -0.37
C CYS A 257 -2.77 -10.26 0.07
N GLU A 258 -3.72 -9.56 -0.53
CA GLU A 258 -3.88 -8.13 -0.34
C GLU A 258 -5.01 -7.79 0.66
N SER A 259 -4.63 -7.32 1.86
CA SER A 259 -5.57 -6.79 2.87
C SER A 259 -6.12 -5.39 2.53
N LEU A 260 -5.60 -4.74 1.49
CA LEU A 260 -5.76 -3.32 1.14
C LEU A 260 -5.01 -2.35 2.06
N ALA A 261 -4.19 -2.85 2.98
CA ALA A 261 -3.32 -2.01 3.80
C ALA A 261 -2.18 -1.38 3.00
N ASN A 262 -1.79 -1.96 1.86
CA ASN A 262 -0.73 -1.44 1.02
C ASN A 262 -1.08 -0.07 0.45
N ASP A 263 -0.06 0.78 0.34
CA ASP A 263 -0.17 2.04 -0.37
C ASP A 263 -0.21 1.84 -1.90
N LEU A 264 -0.39 2.96 -2.60
CA LEU A 264 -0.54 2.95 -4.04
C LEU A 264 0.77 2.59 -4.76
N GLU A 265 1.93 2.97 -4.21
CA GLU A 265 3.23 2.66 -4.80
C GLU A 265 3.56 1.17 -4.65
N GLN A 266 3.26 0.58 -3.50
CA GLN A 266 3.33 -0.86 -3.26
C GLN A 266 2.44 -1.61 -4.25
N THR A 267 1.19 -1.17 -4.45
CA THR A 267 0.28 -1.77 -5.43
C THR A 267 0.85 -1.71 -6.85
N LEU A 268 1.45 -0.58 -7.25
CA LEU A 268 2.05 -0.42 -8.57
C LEU A 268 3.26 -1.33 -8.78
N ARG A 269 4.14 -1.44 -7.78
CA ARG A 269 5.30 -2.34 -7.80
C ARG A 269 4.87 -3.80 -7.90
N MET A 270 3.90 -4.20 -7.07
CA MET A 270 3.27 -5.52 -7.08
C MET A 270 2.74 -5.84 -8.49
N CYS A 271 1.88 -4.99 -9.06
CA CYS A 271 1.30 -5.20 -10.39
C CYS A 271 2.36 -5.40 -11.47
N ARG A 272 3.40 -4.55 -11.48
CA ARG A 272 4.49 -4.61 -12.46
C ARG A 272 5.29 -5.91 -12.31
N ALA A 273 5.68 -6.26 -11.09
CA ALA A 273 6.44 -7.48 -10.81
C ALA A 273 5.71 -8.75 -11.28
N LEU A 274 4.42 -8.91 -10.91
CA LEU A 274 3.62 -10.06 -11.34
C LEU A 274 3.38 -10.05 -12.86
N HIS A 275 3.12 -8.89 -13.45
CA HIS A 275 2.90 -8.80 -14.89
C HIS A 275 4.15 -9.20 -15.69
N GLU A 276 5.33 -8.71 -15.32
CA GLU A 276 6.58 -9.05 -16.00
C GLU A 276 6.99 -10.51 -15.78
N ALA A 277 6.79 -11.05 -14.57
CA ALA A 277 7.20 -12.41 -14.25
C ALA A 277 6.31 -13.49 -14.89
N GLN A 278 4.99 -13.27 -14.96
CA GLN A 278 4.04 -14.32 -15.36
C GLN A 278 2.89 -13.85 -16.26
N GLY A 279 2.85 -12.58 -16.66
CA GLY A 279 1.85 -12.02 -17.57
C GLY A 279 0.44 -11.86 -16.99
N GLU A 280 0.25 -12.16 -15.70
CA GLU A 280 -1.03 -12.17 -15.00
C GLU A 280 -0.85 -11.80 -13.52
N VAL A 281 -1.70 -10.89 -13.01
CA VAL A 281 -1.71 -10.48 -11.61
C VAL A 281 -2.70 -11.39 -10.87
N ILE A 282 -2.21 -12.19 -9.92
CA ILE A 282 -3.04 -13.12 -9.14
C ILE A 282 -3.14 -12.60 -7.70
N VAL A 283 -4.34 -12.27 -7.26
CA VAL A 283 -4.59 -11.64 -5.95
C VAL A 283 -5.67 -12.37 -5.17
N ILE A 284 -5.42 -12.58 -3.89
CA ILE A 284 -6.36 -13.09 -2.90
C ILE A 284 -6.71 -11.93 -1.98
N VAL A 285 -8.00 -11.74 -1.71
CA VAL A 285 -8.49 -10.63 -0.89
C VAL A 285 -9.41 -11.12 0.23
N PRO A 286 -9.59 -10.35 1.31
CA PRO A 286 -10.31 -10.82 2.50
C PRO A 286 -11.83 -10.87 2.35
N SER A 287 -12.42 -10.17 1.37
CA SER A 287 -13.88 -10.14 1.19
C SER A 287 -14.32 -9.80 -0.23
N THR A 288 -15.60 -10.02 -0.53
CA THR A 288 -16.22 -9.58 -1.79
C THR A 288 -16.18 -8.05 -1.98
N HIS A 289 -16.21 -7.28 -0.88
CA HIS A 289 -16.05 -5.83 -0.97
C HIS A 289 -14.60 -5.46 -1.31
N ALA A 290 -13.63 -6.17 -0.73
CA ALA A 290 -12.22 -6.02 -1.06
C ALA A 290 -11.91 -6.38 -2.53
N ILE A 291 -12.63 -7.33 -3.14
CA ILE A 291 -12.52 -7.61 -4.60
C ILE A 291 -12.79 -6.32 -5.40
N ARG A 292 -13.84 -5.57 -5.06
CA ARG A 292 -14.20 -4.34 -5.80
C ARG A 292 -13.14 -3.25 -5.64
N MET A 293 -12.72 -3.00 -4.39
CA MET A 293 -11.65 -2.03 -4.10
C MET A 293 -10.34 -2.42 -4.77
N MET A 294 -9.99 -3.71 -4.78
CA MET A 294 -8.78 -4.17 -5.43
C MET A 294 -8.87 -4.03 -6.95
N LEU A 295 -9.99 -4.40 -7.57
CA LEU A 295 -10.19 -4.15 -9.01
C LEU A 295 -10.10 -2.65 -9.34
N GLN A 296 -10.58 -1.77 -8.47
CA GLN A 296 -10.44 -0.32 -8.59
C GLN A 296 -8.97 0.12 -8.56
N ARG A 297 -8.17 -0.42 -7.61
CA ARG A 297 -6.72 -0.19 -7.53
C ARG A 297 -5.97 -0.73 -8.75
N LEU A 298 -6.33 -1.92 -9.24
CA LEU A 298 -5.75 -2.50 -10.44
C LEU A 298 -6.09 -1.70 -11.71
N CYS A 299 -7.28 -1.09 -11.78
CA CYS A 299 -7.63 -0.17 -12.86
C CYS A 299 -6.74 1.07 -12.85
N LEU A 300 -6.53 1.69 -11.67
CA LEU A 300 -5.60 2.80 -11.54
C LEU A 300 -4.16 2.37 -11.88
N ALA A 301 -3.74 1.19 -11.43
CA ALA A 301 -2.42 0.65 -11.77
C ALA A 301 -2.24 0.46 -13.28
N SER A 302 -3.21 -0.17 -13.96
CA SER A 302 -3.25 -0.28 -15.42
C SER A 302 -3.23 1.10 -16.10
N TRP A 303 -3.94 2.08 -15.54
CA TRP A 303 -3.96 3.45 -16.04
C TRP A 303 -2.57 4.10 -16.02
N ARG A 304 -1.87 4.01 -14.88
CA ARG A 304 -0.54 4.59 -14.65
C ARG A 304 0.58 3.86 -15.38
N LEU A 305 0.53 2.53 -15.40
CA LEU A 305 1.53 1.69 -16.06
C LEU A 305 1.39 1.71 -17.60
N GLY A 306 0.22 2.10 -18.11
CA GLY A 306 0.02 2.34 -19.54
C GLY A 306 -0.25 1.09 -20.37
N TYR A 307 -0.54 -0.06 -19.75
CA TYR A 307 -0.87 -1.31 -20.42
C TYR A 307 -2.06 -2.04 -19.78
N SER A 308 -2.64 -2.98 -20.52
CA SER A 308 -3.77 -3.81 -20.06
C SER A 308 -3.30 -4.90 -19.09
N LEU A 309 -4.09 -5.21 -18.07
CA LEU A 309 -3.77 -6.23 -17.06
C LEU A 309 -4.68 -7.44 -17.19
N LYS A 310 -4.09 -8.65 -17.24
CA LYS A 310 -4.79 -9.90 -16.95
C LYS A 310 -4.79 -10.11 -15.44
N VAL A 311 -5.94 -10.39 -14.85
CA VAL A 311 -6.13 -10.45 -13.41
C VAL A 311 -6.87 -11.73 -13.02
N ARG A 312 -6.35 -12.47 -12.05
CA ARG A 312 -7.09 -13.43 -11.25
C ARG A 312 -7.33 -12.85 -9.89
N ILE A 313 -8.58 -12.88 -9.45
CA ILE A 313 -8.92 -12.42 -8.11
C ILE A 313 -9.96 -13.34 -7.48
N ALA A 314 -9.77 -13.64 -6.19
CA ALA A 314 -10.73 -14.38 -5.40
C ALA A 314 -10.76 -13.90 -3.96
N HIS A 315 -11.92 -14.05 -3.35
CA HIS A 315 -12.07 -13.96 -1.91
C HIS A 315 -11.46 -15.22 -1.28
N VAL A 316 -10.72 -15.07 -0.17
CA VAL A 316 -10.04 -16.19 0.51
C VAL A 316 -10.98 -17.37 0.79
N ASN A 317 -12.24 -17.13 1.15
CA ASN A 317 -13.18 -18.22 1.42
C ASN A 317 -13.73 -18.94 0.17
N GLU A 318 -13.53 -18.36 -1.02
CA GLU A 318 -13.89 -18.96 -2.31
C GLU A 318 -12.72 -19.76 -2.93
N LEU A 319 -11.56 -19.80 -2.27
CA LEU A 319 -10.39 -20.52 -2.76
C LEU A 319 -10.60 -22.03 -2.69
N SER A 320 -10.49 -22.66 -3.85
CA SER A 320 -10.42 -24.12 -4.02
C SER A 320 -9.18 -24.51 -4.82
N HIS A 321 -8.92 -23.81 -5.94
CA HIS A 321 -7.74 -23.96 -6.77
C HIS A 321 -7.50 -22.67 -7.55
N LEU A 322 -6.26 -22.39 -7.98
CA LEU A 322 -5.94 -21.15 -8.70
C LEU A 322 -6.69 -21.01 -10.04
N ASP A 323 -7.07 -22.11 -10.70
CA ASP A 323 -7.84 -22.06 -11.95
C ASP A 323 -9.34 -21.79 -11.77
N ALA A 324 -9.88 -21.92 -10.56
CA ALA A 324 -11.26 -21.55 -10.24
C ALA A 324 -11.43 -20.03 -10.07
N MET A 325 -10.34 -19.32 -9.77
CA MET A 325 -10.39 -17.88 -9.51
C MET A 325 -11.03 -17.11 -10.66
N ARG A 326 -11.71 -16.01 -10.33
CA ARG A 326 -12.35 -15.16 -11.33
C ARG A 326 -11.27 -14.49 -12.17
N LYS A 327 -11.36 -14.66 -13.48
CA LYS A 327 -10.40 -14.15 -14.45
C LYS A 327 -10.98 -12.92 -15.14
N TYR A 328 -10.23 -11.84 -15.18
CA TYR A 328 -10.60 -10.57 -15.81
C TYR A 328 -9.47 -10.06 -16.71
N ILE A 329 -9.84 -9.25 -17.70
CA ILE A 329 -8.91 -8.36 -18.40
C ILE A 329 -9.36 -6.92 -18.14
N ILE A 330 -8.46 -6.12 -17.60
CA ILE A 330 -8.59 -4.66 -17.52
C ILE A 330 -8.08 -4.08 -18.83
N LEU A 331 -8.99 -3.48 -19.60
CA LEU A 331 -8.73 -2.96 -20.93
C LEU A 331 -8.26 -1.51 -20.83
N ARG A 332 -6.98 -1.28 -21.09
CA ARG A 332 -6.42 0.05 -21.30
C ARG A 332 -6.52 0.39 -22.79
N PRO A 333 -7.22 1.46 -23.20
CA PRO A 333 -7.15 1.91 -24.59
C PRO A 333 -5.70 2.33 -24.91
N PRO A 334 -5.19 2.03 -26.11
CA PRO A 334 -3.84 2.42 -26.51
C PRO A 334 -3.68 3.94 -26.38
N LYS A 335 -2.51 4.41 -25.91
CA LYS A 335 -2.18 5.85 -25.92
C LYS A 335 -2.45 6.35 -27.35
N LYS A 336 -3.40 7.27 -27.51
CA LYS A 336 -3.60 7.95 -28.80
C LYS A 336 -2.27 8.63 -29.10
N VAL A 337 -1.54 8.11 -30.08
CA VAL A 337 -0.40 8.82 -30.67
C VAL A 337 -1.01 10.09 -31.24
N GLN A 338 -0.76 11.24 -30.61
CA GLN A 338 -1.03 12.53 -31.22
C GLN A 338 -0.19 12.55 -32.50
N ARG A 339 -0.88 12.48 -33.65
CA ARG A 339 -0.28 12.71 -34.96
C ARG A 339 -0.35 14.19 -35.28
#